data_AF-A0A7S2W7R7-F1
#
_entry.id   AF-A0A7S2W7R7-F1
#
_cell.length_a   1.000
_cell.length_b   1.000
_cell.length_c   1.000
_cell.angle_alpha   90.00
_cell.angle_beta   90.00
_cell.angle_gamma   90.00
#
_symmetry.space_group_name_H-M   'P 1'
#
loop_
_entity.id
_entity.type
_entity.pdbx_description
1 polymer ?
#
loop_
_entity_poly.entity_id
_entity_poly.type
_entity_poly.pdbx_seq_one_letter_code
_entity_poly.pdbx_strand_id
1 'polypeptide(L)'
;ELPQTNTVVYPYRSSIPMSPSSTTSSSAVSLPLSGIVPKEETNVLKFLSQNPTFDGRDVVIGILDTGVDPGAIGLQCTSNGEPKVIDTIDCSGSGDVDISEETTAVLKNEDGHSFWEMTTLSGRKVKLNPDLKLNTFPPKIESEESSKNDSKIQNDSEEKEKDDKDKEKEDDKEEKAPTNIRLGMKRAYELFPSKLTSRVKQHRKKAFEEKQRHHAAKVHERLDS
;
A
#
# COMPACT_ATOMS: atom_id res chain seq x y z
N GLU A 1 23.34 14.12 20.26
CA GLU A 1 22.52 12.94 19.91
C GLU A 1 21.79 13.23 18.62
N LEU A 2 21.94 12.37 17.61
CA LEU A 2 21.15 12.45 16.38
C LEU A 2 19.80 11.75 16.64
N PRO A 3 18.68 12.30 16.17
CA PRO A 3 17.37 11.67 16.37
C PRO A 3 17.33 10.36 15.58
N GLN A 4 17.00 9.26 16.28
CA GLN A 4 16.75 7.98 15.63
C GLN A 4 15.44 8.07 14.85
N THR A 5 15.53 8.02 13.52
CA THR A 5 14.37 7.91 12.63
C THR A 5 13.96 6.45 12.57
N ASN A 6 12.71 6.16 12.97
CA ASN A 6 12.10 4.84 12.77
C ASN A 6 11.87 4.61 11.27
N THR A 7 12.84 3.98 10.60
CA THR A 7 12.68 3.48 9.23
C THR A 7 11.77 2.26 9.28
N VAL A 8 10.53 2.40 8.81
CA VAL A 8 9.63 1.26 8.58
C VAL A 8 10.05 0.60 7.27
N VAL A 9 10.79 -0.49 7.36
CA VAL A 9 11.15 -1.33 6.22
C VAL A 9 9.93 -2.15 5.81
N TYR A 10 9.36 -1.89 4.64
CA TYR A 10 8.35 -2.78 4.05
C TYR A 10 9.05 -3.95 3.36
N PRO A 11 8.80 -5.22 3.76
CA PRO A 11 9.34 -6.35 3.04
C PRO A 11 8.67 -6.47 1.66
N TYR A 12 9.46 -6.34 0.60
CA TYR A 12 9.04 -6.71 -0.75
C TYR A 12 8.85 -8.24 -0.80
N ARG A 13 7.60 -8.68 -0.97
CA ARG A 13 7.24 -10.11 -1.01
C ARG A 13 7.51 -10.64 -2.42
N SER A 14 8.74 -11.12 -2.66
CA SER A 14 9.13 -11.81 -3.89
C SER A 14 8.63 -13.26 -3.92
N SER A 15 7.34 -13.48 -4.14
CA SER A 15 6.85 -14.81 -4.57
C SER A 15 5.40 -14.77 -5.02
N ILE A 16 5.19 -14.39 -6.27
CA ILE A 16 4.07 -14.94 -7.05
C ILE A 16 4.71 -15.95 -8.01
N PRO A 17 4.43 -17.27 -7.90
CA PRO A 17 4.87 -18.22 -8.92
C PRO A 17 4.09 -17.95 -10.21
N MET A 18 4.77 -17.38 -11.21
CA MET A 18 4.24 -17.29 -12.57
C MET A 18 4.10 -18.70 -13.14
N SER A 19 2.88 -19.09 -13.47
CA SER A 19 2.59 -20.28 -14.27
C SER A 19 3.19 -20.11 -15.67
N PRO A 20 3.81 -21.14 -16.28
CA PRO A 20 4.36 -21.02 -17.63
C PRO A 20 3.20 -20.94 -18.63
N SER A 21 2.88 -19.73 -19.07
CA SER A 21 1.99 -19.51 -20.22
C SER A 21 2.83 -19.50 -21.50
N SER A 22 2.27 -20.19 -22.50
CA SER A 22 2.85 -20.49 -23.80
C SER A 22 3.50 -19.29 -24.50
N THR A 23 4.74 -19.49 -24.94
CA THR A 23 5.56 -18.62 -25.77
C THR A 23 4.79 -18.11 -27.01
N THR A 24 4.42 -16.84 -27.01
CA THR A 24 4.17 -16.09 -28.25
C THR A 24 5.29 -15.07 -28.39
N SER A 25 6.14 -15.28 -29.39
CA SER A 25 7.30 -14.45 -29.70
C SER A 25 6.84 -13.09 -30.26
N SER A 26 6.41 -12.19 -29.40
CA SER A 26 6.36 -10.77 -29.73
C SER A 26 7.79 -10.24 -29.59
N SER A 27 8.49 -10.04 -30.71
CA SER A 27 9.78 -9.37 -30.75
C SER A 27 9.59 -7.90 -30.36
N ALA A 28 9.52 -7.65 -29.06
CA ALA A 28 9.63 -6.32 -28.49
C ALA A 28 11.00 -5.77 -28.91
N VAL A 29 10.98 -4.73 -29.75
CA VAL A 29 12.17 -4.04 -30.17
C VAL A 29 12.81 -3.44 -28.92
N SER A 30 13.91 -4.06 -28.49
CA SER A 30 14.78 -3.58 -27.42
C SER A 30 15.37 -2.24 -27.84
N LEU A 31 14.99 -1.15 -27.17
CA LEU A 31 15.70 0.11 -27.31
C LEU A 31 17.16 -0.13 -26.88
N PRO A 32 18.17 0.31 -27.66
CA PRO A 32 19.55 0.13 -27.28
C PRO A 32 19.84 0.97 -26.04
N LEU A 33 19.91 0.32 -24.86
CA LEU A 33 20.22 0.97 -23.59
C LEU A 33 21.56 1.72 -23.63
N SER A 34 22.48 1.31 -24.51
CA SER A 34 23.77 1.95 -24.72
C SER A 34 23.66 3.42 -25.17
N GLY A 35 22.57 3.81 -25.85
CA GLY A 35 22.37 5.17 -26.35
C GLY A 35 21.72 6.15 -25.38
N ILE A 36 21.26 5.70 -24.20
CA ILE A 36 20.52 6.54 -23.25
C ILE A 36 21.47 7.35 -22.35
N VAL A 37 22.63 6.78 -22.02
CA VAL A 37 23.64 7.39 -21.15
C VAL A 37 24.98 7.30 -21.86
N PRO A 38 25.73 8.42 -22.01
CA PRO A 38 26.96 8.48 -22.81
C PRO A 38 28.15 7.81 -22.08
N LYS A 39 28.05 6.51 -21.81
CA LYS A 39 29.03 5.74 -21.01
C LYS A 39 30.35 5.52 -21.74
N GLU A 40 30.31 5.49 -23.08
CA GLU A 40 31.49 5.34 -23.93
C GLU A 40 32.26 6.66 -24.01
N GLU A 41 31.56 7.76 -24.29
CA GLU A 41 32.13 9.10 -24.45
C GLU A 41 32.69 9.64 -23.13
N THR A 42 32.04 9.32 -22.01
CA THR A 42 32.52 9.66 -20.66
C THR A 42 33.66 8.74 -20.18
N ASN A 43 34.08 7.76 -20.98
CA ASN A 43 35.10 6.75 -20.64
C ASN A 43 34.78 5.91 -19.38
N VAL A 44 33.54 5.90 -18.91
CA VAL A 44 33.13 5.13 -17.72
C VAL A 44 33.37 3.64 -17.91
N LEU A 45 33.11 3.11 -19.11
CA LEU A 45 33.36 1.69 -19.40
C LEU A 45 34.84 1.33 -19.31
N LYS A 46 35.73 2.20 -19.81
CA LYS A 46 37.18 2.00 -19.73
C LYS A 46 37.66 2.04 -18.29
N PHE A 47 37.17 3.01 -17.51
CA PHE A 47 37.50 3.14 -16.09
C PHE A 47 37.12 1.88 -15.29
N LEU A 48 35.90 1.37 -15.50
CA LEU A 48 35.42 0.14 -14.84
C LEU A 48 36.19 -1.11 -15.28
N SER A 49 36.61 -1.19 -16.56
CA SER A 49 37.44 -2.31 -17.03
C SER A 49 38.80 -2.39 -16.32
N GLN A 50 39.36 -1.24 -15.95
CA GLN A 50 40.64 -1.13 -15.24
C GLN A 50 40.48 -1.24 -13.72
N ASN A 51 39.29 -0.92 -13.20
CA ASN A 51 38.98 -0.95 -11.78
C ASN A 51 37.63 -1.67 -11.55
N PRO A 52 37.58 -3.02 -11.66
CA PRO A 52 36.32 -3.75 -11.68
C PRO A 52 35.46 -3.62 -10.42
N THR A 53 36.06 -3.22 -9.29
CA THR A 53 35.36 -3.03 -8.01
C THR A 53 34.89 -1.60 -7.78
N PHE A 54 35.15 -0.67 -8.71
CA PHE A 54 34.85 0.77 -8.55
C PHE A 54 33.52 1.12 -9.22
N ASP A 55 32.53 0.25 -9.04
CA ASP A 55 31.19 0.33 -9.64
C ASP A 55 30.16 1.04 -8.75
N GLY A 56 30.61 1.58 -7.60
CA GLY A 56 29.76 2.29 -6.64
C GLY A 56 29.18 1.41 -5.53
N ARG A 57 29.60 0.14 -5.40
CA ARG A 57 29.30 -0.66 -4.21
C ARG A 57 29.74 0.05 -2.93
N ASP A 58 29.03 -0.20 -1.83
CA ASP A 58 29.27 0.41 -0.52
C ASP A 58 29.10 1.95 -0.47
N VAL A 59 28.50 2.56 -1.50
CA VAL A 59 28.19 4.00 -1.56
C VAL A 59 26.68 4.21 -1.64
N VAL A 60 26.16 5.08 -0.78
CA VAL A 60 24.76 5.53 -0.81
C VAL A 60 24.69 6.95 -1.37
N ILE A 61 23.83 7.15 -2.36
CA ILE A 61 23.62 8.45 -3.00
C ILE A 61 22.22 8.96 -2.64
N GLY A 62 22.13 10.15 -2.05
CA GLY A 62 20.88 10.88 -1.88
C GLY A 62 20.60 11.76 -3.10
N ILE A 63 19.41 11.63 -3.69
CA ILE A 63 18.97 12.43 -4.83
C ILE A 63 17.87 13.38 -4.37
N LEU A 64 18.10 14.69 -4.49
CA LEU A 64 17.10 15.72 -4.22
C LEU A 64 16.54 16.21 -5.55
N ASP A 65 15.42 15.64 -5.95
CA ASP A 65 14.71 15.95 -7.19
C ASP A 65 13.19 15.89 -6.93
N THR A 66 12.41 15.98 -7.99
CA THR A 66 10.94 15.92 -8.01
C THR A 66 10.37 14.52 -7.80
N GLY A 67 11.20 13.47 -7.83
CA GLY A 67 10.82 12.09 -7.59
C GLY A 67 11.51 11.10 -8.54
N VAL A 68 11.28 9.81 -8.31
CA VAL A 68 11.83 8.72 -9.12
C VAL A 68 10.82 7.57 -9.16
N ASP A 69 10.83 6.79 -10.24
CA ASP A 69 10.08 5.53 -10.34
C ASP A 69 10.98 4.34 -9.96
N PRO A 70 10.80 3.72 -8.78
CA PRO A 70 11.59 2.56 -8.37
C PRO A 70 11.36 1.32 -9.24
N GLY A 71 10.24 1.25 -9.98
CA GLY A 71 9.92 0.14 -10.88
C GLY A 71 10.67 0.20 -12.21
N ALA A 72 11.38 1.29 -12.50
CA ALA A 72 12.13 1.45 -13.73
C ALA A 72 13.22 0.37 -13.86
N ILE A 73 13.35 -0.21 -15.06
CA ILE A 73 14.24 -1.37 -15.33
C ILE A 73 15.70 -1.09 -14.92
N GLY A 74 16.20 0.14 -15.03
CA GLY A 74 17.56 0.52 -14.63
C GLY A 74 17.77 0.78 -13.13
N LEU A 75 16.70 0.68 -12.32
CA LEU A 75 16.66 0.97 -10.89
C LEU A 75 16.24 -0.22 -10.03
N GLN A 76 16.14 -1.42 -10.61
CA GLN A 76 15.75 -2.62 -9.88
C GLN A 76 16.85 -3.10 -8.92
N CYS A 77 18.04 -3.39 -9.47
CA CYS A 77 19.13 -4.00 -8.73
C CYS A 77 20.47 -3.27 -8.91
N THR A 78 21.33 -3.34 -7.90
CA THR A 78 22.75 -2.97 -7.96
C THR A 78 23.57 -4.06 -8.66
N SER A 79 24.88 -3.83 -8.86
CA SER A 79 25.81 -4.84 -9.39
C SER A 79 25.94 -6.08 -8.49
N ASN A 80 25.60 -5.97 -7.20
CA ASN A 80 25.60 -7.08 -6.24
C ASN A 80 24.23 -7.80 -6.16
N GLY A 81 23.24 -7.40 -6.96
CA GLY A 81 21.89 -7.99 -6.95
C GLY A 81 20.96 -7.46 -5.87
N GLU A 82 21.40 -6.50 -5.06
CA GLU A 82 20.61 -5.86 -4.00
C GLU A 82 19.68 -4.79 -4.57
N PRO A 83 18.57 -4.43 -3.92
CA PRO A 83 17.70 -3.34 -4.35
C PRO A 83 18.47 -2.03 -4.51
N LYS A 84 18.30 -1.35 -5.65
CA LYS A 84 19.06 -0.12 -5.95
C LYS A 84 18.46 1.13 -5.33
N VAL A 85 17.15 1.17 -5.12
CA VAL A 85 16.47 2.24 -4.39
C VAL A 85 16.23 1.76 -2.95
N ILE A 86 16.83 2.45 -1.99
CA ILE A 86 16.70 2.12 -0.56
C ILE A 86 15.42 2.76 0.00
N ASP A 87 15.20 4.04 -0.30
CA ASP A 87 14.06 4.81 0.20
C ASP A 87 13.66 5.90 -0.79
N THR A 88 12.43 6.38 -0.70
CA THR A 88 11.88 7.49 -1.49
C THR A 88 10.99 8.33 -0.59
N ILE A 89 11.43 9.56 -0.31
CA ILE A 89 10.76 10.47 0.62
C ILE A 89 10.22 11.68 -0.16
N ASP A 90 8.92 11.95 -0.02
CA ASP A 90 8.33 13.22 -0.45
C ASP A 90 8.53 14.28 0.63
N CYS A 91 9.51 15.17 0.45
CA CYS A 91 9.77 16.27 1.36
C CYS A 91 8.89 17.52 1.11
N SER A 92 7.98 17.48 0.13
CA SER A 92 7.12 18.63 -0.20
C SER A 92 5.88 18.76 0.68
N GLY A 93 5.51 17.68 1.40
CA GLY A 93 4.25 17.59 2.15
C GLY A 93 3.00 17.51 1.28
N SER A 94 3.15 17.43 -0.06
CA SER A 94 2.02 17.34 -0.98
C SER A 94 1.22 16.05 -0.80
N GLY A 95 1.90 14.98 -0.36
CA GLY A 95 1.30 13.70 0.01
C GLY A 95 0.65 13.65 1.39
N ASP A 96 0.84 14.66 2.26
CA ASP A 96 0.44 14.56 3.67
C ASP A 96 -1.08 14.43 3.85
N VAL A 97 -1.50 13.55 4.74
CA VAL A 97 -2.90 13.34 5.12
C VAL A 97 -2.99 13.38 6.65
N ASP A 98 -3.82 14.27 7.17
CA ASP A 98 -4.15 14.29 8.59
C ASP A 98 -4.95 13.03 8.96
N ILE A 99 -4.37 12.22 9.84
CA ILE A 99 -4.91 10.95 10.34
C ILE A 99 -5.12 10.99 11.86
N SER A 100 -5.36 12.17 12.43
CA SER A 100 -5.53 12.36 13.87
C SER A 100 -6.81 11.74 14.43
N GLU A 101 -7.83 11.57 13.60
CA GLU A 101 -9.14 11.04 13.99
C GLU A 101 -9.18 9.50 14.01
N GLU A 102 -9.86 8.94 15.00
CA GLU A 102 -10.00 7.49 15.19
C GLU A 102 -11.44 7.04 14.92
N THR A 103 -11.58 5.86 14.31
CA THR A 103 -12.88 5.19 14.17
C THR A 103 -12.75 3.70 14.45
N THR A 104 -13.88 3.07 14.69
CA THR A 104 -13.99 1.62 14.77
C THR A 104 -14.43 1.04 13.43
N ALA A 105 -13.70 0.04 12.95
CA ALA A 105 -14.08 -0.81 11.83
C ALA A 105 -14.65 -2.13 12.35
N VAL A 106 -15.78 -2.57 11.80
CA VAL A 106 -16.45 -3.83 12.18
C VAL A 106 -16.46 -4.76 10.98
N LEU A 107 -16.00 -6.01 11.16
CA LEU A 107 -16.06 -7.01 10.11
C LEU A 107 -17.50 -7.55 10.03
N LYS A 108 -18.12 -7.45 8.86
CA LYS A 108 -19.47 -7.96 8.60
C LYS A 108 -19.44 -9.00 7.50
N ASN A 109 -20.40 -9.92 7.58
CA ASN A 109 -20.65 -10.94 6.56
C ASN A 109 -22.09 -10.77 6.06
N GLU A 110 -22.25 -10.38 4.79
CA GLU A 110 -23.56 -10.32 4.12
C GLU A 110 -23.46 -11.14 2.84
N ASP A 111 -24.45 -12.01 2.58
CA ASP A 111 -24.57 -12.80 1.34
C ASP A 111 -23.33 -13.62 0.96
N GLY A 112 -22.58 -14.12 1.96
CA GLY A 112 -21.33 -14.87 1.75
C GLY A 112 -20.11 -14.00 1.43
N HIS A 113 -20.25 -12.67 1.46
CA HIS A 113 -19.17 -11.72 1.27
C HIS A 113 -18.82 -11.01 2.58
N SER A 114 -17.58 -11.19 3.03
CA SER A 114 -17.01 -10.46 4.16
C SER A 114 -16.57 -9.06 3.74
N PHE A 115 -16.81 -8.04 4.57
CA PHE A 115 -16.27 -6.69 4.36
C PHE A 115 -16.12 -5.94 5.69
N TRP A 116 -15.19 -4.99 5.74
CA TRP A 116 -15.09 -4.06 6.85
C TRP A 116 -16.10 -2.93 6.66
N GLU A 117 -16.97 -2.70 7.64
CA GLU A 117 -17.84 -1.52 7.70
C GLU A 117 -17.29 -0.47 8.65
N MET A 118 -17.26 0.79 8.21
CA MET A 118 -16.92 1.93 9.06
C MET A 118 -17.64 3.20 8.62
N THR A 119 -17.67 4.21 9.51
CA THR A 119 -18.12 5.57 9.18
C THR A 119 -16.91 6.46 8.91
N THR A 120 -16.89 7.09 7.74
CA THR A 120 -15.82 8.02 7.33
C THR A 120 -15.97 9.39 8.01
N LEU A 121 -14.92 10.23 7.94
CA LEU A 121 -14.95 11.63 8.41
C LEU A 121 -16.04 12.49 7.72
N SER A 122 -16.56 12.04 6.58
CA SER A 122 -17.69 12.69 5.89
C SER A 122 -19.07 12.29 6.43
N GLY A 123 -19.13 11.39 7.41
CA GLY A 123 -20.36 10.77 7.94
C GLY A 123 -20.91 9.63 7.07
N ARG A 124 -20.25 9.30 5.95
CA ARG A 124 -20.69 8.20 5.07
C ARG A 124 -20.20 6.86 5.59
N LYS A 125 -21.06 5.84 5.52
CA LYS A 125 -20.68 4.44 5.72
C LYS A 125 -20.00 3.89 4.48
N VAL A 126 -18.89 3.17 4.67
CA VAL A 126 -18.14 2.53 3.59
C VAL A 126 -17.91 1.06 3.90
N LYS A 127 -17.91 0.25 2.84
CA LYS A 127 -17.52 -1.16 2.87
C LYS A 127 -16.13 -1.28 2.25
N LEU A 128 -15.17 -1.81 3.00
CA LEU A 128 -13.80 -2.02 2.53
C LEU A 128 -13.51 -3.51 2.36
N ASN A 129 -12.56 -3.82 1.46
CA ASN A 129 -12.12 -5.18 1.20
C ASN A 129 -11.63 -5.83 2.52
N PRO A 130 -12.11 -7.04 2.87
CA PRO A 130 -11.69 -7.76 4.08
C PRO A 130 -10.18 -8.05 4.12
N ASP A 131 -9.52 -8.17 2.97
CA ASP A 131 -8.08 -8.45 2.84
C ASP A 131 -7.20 -7.24 3.22
N LEU A 132 -7.80 -6.06 3.39
CA LEU A 132 -7.06 -4.88 3.83
C LEU A 132 -6.56 -5.08 5.26
N LYS A 133 -5.23 -5.01 5.41
CA LYS A 133 -4.57 -4.99 6.71
C LYS A 133 -4.89 -3.66 7.40
N LEU A 134 -5.82 -3.70 8.34
CA LEU A 134 -6.13 -2.57 9.20
C LEU A 134 -5.14 -2.54 10.37
N ASN A 135 -4.27 -1.54 10.38
CA ASN A 135 -3.35 -1.31 11.49
C ASN A 135 -4.15 -0.79 12.68
N THR A 136 -4.12 -1.54 13.79
CA THR A 136 -4.74 -1.09 15.05
C THR A 136 -4.01 0.12 15.59
N PHE A 137 -4.75 1.08 16.16
CA PHE A 137 -4.16 2.18 16.92
C PHE A 137 -4.54 2.09 18.41
N PRO A 138 -3.57 2.21 19.36
CA PRO A 138 -2.12 2.30 19.14
C PRO A 138 -1.56 1.01 18.49
N PRO A 139 -0.46 1.11 17.71
CA PRO A 139 0.16 -0.07 17.11
C PRO A 139 0.58 -1.02 18.23
N LYS A 140 0.11 -2.28 18.17
CA LYS A 140 0.62 -3.33 19.05
C LYS A 140 2.08 -3.54 18.68
N ILE A 141 2.98 -3.21 19.59
CA ILE A 141 4.39 -3.57 19.45
C ILE A 141 4.43 -5.08 19.58
N GLU A 142 4.55 -5.80 18.46
CA GLU A 142 4.86 -7.22 18.48
C GLU A 142 6.28 -7.34 19.03
N SER A 143 6.40 -7.73 20.31
CA SER A 143 7.69 -8.14 20.86
C SER A 143 8.17 -9.34 20.06
N GLU A 144 9.30 -9.20 19.39
CA GLU A 144 10.02 -10.32 18.80
C GLU A 144 10.47 -11.29 19.90
N GLU A 145 9.62 -12.26 20.23
CA GLU A 145 10.05 -13.49 20.90
C GLU A 145 9.79 -14.67 19.96
N SER A 146 10.80 -14.88 19.13
CA SER A 146 11.44 -16.16 18.84
C SER A 146 10.57 -17.39 18.65
N SER A 147 10.55 -17.83 17.39
CA SER A 147 10.95 -19.19 17.03
C SER A 147 11.96 -19.79 18.01
N LYS A 148 11.49 -20.70 18.88
CA LYS A 148 12.21 -21.85 19.45
C LYS A 148 11.28 -22.51 20.47
N ASN A 149 10.87 -23.75 20.19
CA ASN A 149 11.01 -24.87 21.12
C ASN A 149 10.44 -26.14 20.46
N ASP A 150 11.26 -26.74 19.59
CA ASP A 150 11.37 -28.19 19.54
C ASP A 150 12.38 -28.61 20.62
N SER A 151 11.87 -29.14 21.75
CA SER A 151 12.56 -30.19 22.53
C SER A 151 11.65 -30.74 23.63
N LYS A 152 11.00 -31.86 23.29
CA LYS A 152 10.62 -33.01 24.12
C LYS A 152 11.20 -33.07 25.54
N ILE A 153 10.35 -33.11 26.56
CA ILE A 153 10.48 -34.04 27.72
C ILE A 153 9.09 -34.56 28.09
N GLN A 154 9.01 -35.89 28.18
CA GLN A 154 7.86 -36.72 28.55
C GLN A 154 7.53 -36.59 30.05
N ASN A 155 6.29 -36.87 30.42
CA ASN A 155 6.02 -37.84 31.50
C ASN A 155 4.56 -38.34 31.42
N ASP A 156 4.45 -39.65 31.59
CA ASP A 156 3.28 -40.52 31.50
C ASP A 156 2.25 -40.26 32.61
N SER A 157 0.95 -40.41 32.32
CA SER A 157 0.02 -41.29 33.06
C SER A 157 -1.32 -41.49 32.32
N GLU A 158 -1.57 -42.75 31.94
CA GLU A 158 -2.82 -43.53 32.07
C GLU A 158 -4.15 -43.15 31.35
N GLU A 159 -4.42 -43.97 30.31
CA GLU A 159 -5.65 -44.74 30.01
C GLU A 159 -7.08 -44.14 30.16
N LYS A 160 -7.85 -44.05 29.06
CA LYS A 160 -8.84 -45.08 28.64
C LYS A 160 -9.61 -44.72 27.34
N GLU A 161 -10.03 -45.80 26.67
CA GLU A 161 -10.63 -45.96 25.34
C GLU A 161 -11.99 -45.29 25.02
N LYS A 162 -12.24 -45.17 23.69
CA LYS A 162 -13.53 -45.24 22.92
C LYS A 162 -14.47 -44.02 22.96
N ASP A 163 -15.18 -43.60 21.91
CA ASP A 163 -15.65 -44.19 20.66
C ASP A 163 -15.83 -43.09 19.59
N ASP A 164 -15.76 -43.48 18.32
CA ASP A 164 -16.15 -42.68 17.15
C ASP A 164 -17.62 -42.23 17.20
N LYS A 165 -17.87 -40.95 16.87
CA LYS A 165 -19.08 -40.54 16.13
C LYS A 165 -18.98 -39.12 15.58
N ASP A 166 -19.05 -39.05 14.27
CA ASP A 166 -19.33 -37.85 13.48
C ASP A 166 -20.51 -37.05 14.03
N LYS A 167 -20.32 -35.73 14.18
CA LYS A 167 -21.40 -34.73 14.15
C LYS A 167 -20.82 -33.34 13.85
N GLU A 168 -21.07 -32.93 12.61
CA GLU A 168 -21.43 -31.57 12.17
C GLU A 168 -20.68 -30.41 12.85
N LYS A 169 -19.68 -29.85 12.15
CA LYS A 169 -19.15 -28.52 12.46
C LYS A 169 -20.22 -27.49 12.12
N GLU A 170 -20.84 -26.93 13.15
CA GLU A 170 -21.49 -25.62 13.08
C GLU A 170 -20.45 -24.59 12.65
N ASP A 171 -20.80 -23.78 11.64
CA ASP A 171 -20.01 -22.64 11.20
C ASP A 171 -20.00 -21.58 12.31
N ASP A 172 -18.97 -21.63 13.15
CA ASP A 172 -18.68 -20.56 14.11
C ASP A 172 -18.44 -19.26 13.34
N LYS A 173 -19.44 -18.38 13.38
CA LYS A 173 -19.32 -16.97 12.99
C LYS A 173 -18.33 -16.30 13.93
N GLU A 174 -17.05 -16.37 13.59
CA GLU A 174 -16.01 -15.61 14.27
C GLU A 174 -16.18 -14.11 13.92
N GLU A 175 -17.05 -13.44 14.67
CA GLU A 175 -17.23 -12.00 14.62
C GLU A 175 -15.95 -11.35 15.14
N LYS A 176 -15.02 -11.05 14.22
CA LYS A 176 -13.76 -10.39 14.58
C LYS A 176 -14.06 -9.10 15.33
N ALA A 177 -13.37 -8.92 16.45
CA ALA A 177 -13.59 -7.79 17.33
C ALA A 177 -13.46 -6.44 16.59
N PRO A 178 -14.24 -5.43 17.00
CA PRO A 178 -14.14 -4.08 16.47
C PRO A 178 -12.69 -3.57 16.54
N THR A 179 -12.17 -3.12 15.40
CA THR A 179 -10.78 -2.69 15.26
C THR A 179 -10.70 -1.17 15.22
N ASN A 180 -10.00 -0.57 16.18
CA ASN A 180 -9.75 0.88 16.19
C ASN A 180 -8.66 1.23 15.18
N ILE A 181 -8.98 2.13 14.26
CA ILE A 181 -8.11 2.59 13.19
C ILE A 181 -8.06 4.11 13.16
N ARG A 182 -6.97 4.65 12.60
CA ARG A 182 -6.87 6.07 12.26
C ARG A 182 -7.38 6.32 10.85
N LEU A 183 -8.14 7.39 10.68
CA LEU A 183 -8.67 7.80 9.39
C LEU A 183 -8.15 9.17 9.00
N GLY A 184 -7.81 9.28 7.73
CA GLY A 184 -7.55 10.56 7.08
C GLY A 184 -8.38 10.69 5.81
N MET A 185 -8.65 11.94 5.42
CA MET A 185 -9.39 12.23 4.21
C MET A 185 -8.70 13.38 3.48
N LYS A 186 -8.33 13.14 2.22
CA LYS A 186 -7.84 14.15 1.30
C LYS A 186 -8.74 14.26 0.10
N ARG A 187 -8.90 15.47 -0.44
CA ARG A 187 -9.77 15.65 -1.61
C ARG A 187 -9.03 15.16 -2.84
N ALA A 188 -9.68 14.36 -3.67
CA ALA A 188 -9.04 13.76 -4.84
C ALA A 188 -8.36 14.80 -5.78
N TYR A 189 -8.93 16.02 -5.90
CA TYR A 189 -8.34 17.08 -6.71
C TYR A 189 -7.04 17.70 -6.14
N GLU A 190 -6.72 17.43 -4.88
CA GLU A 190 -5.43 17.80 -4.28
C GLU A 190 -4.34 16.80 -4.66
N LEU A 191 -4.72 15.59 -5.07
CA LEU A 191 -3.81 14.55 -5.56
C LEU A 191 -3.67 14.59 -7.09
N PHE A 192 -4.68 15.08 -7.81
CA PHE A 192 -4.67 15.08 -9.27
C PHE A 192 -3.95 16.29 -9.89
N PRO A 193 -3.33 16.13 -11.07
CA PRO A 193 -2.79 17.22 -11.85
C PRO A 193 -3.78 18.39 -12.04
N SER A 194 -3.26 19.62 -12.06
CA SER A 194 -4.07 20.86 -12.15
C SER A 194 -5.07 20.87 -13.33
N LYS A 195 -4.68 20.30 -14.48
CA LYS A 195 -5.55 20.16 -15.67
C LYS A 195 -6.80 19.30 -15.38
N LEU A 196 -6.65 18.22 -14.61
CA LEU A 196 -7.77 17.37 -14.18
C LEU A 196 -8.58 18.06 -13.08
N THR A 197 -7.92 18.75 -12.17
CA THR A 197 -8.57 19.51 -11.08
C THR A 197 -9.51 20.59 -11.60
N SER A 198 -9.11 21.35 -12.63
CA SER A 198 -9.98 22.36 -13.25
C SER A 198 -11.25 21.73 -13.83
N ARG A 199 -11.11 20.63 -14.55
CA ARG A 199 -12.25 19.89 -15.13
C ARG A 199 -13.18 19.34 -14.06
N VAL A 200 -12.64 18.70 -13.02
CA VAL A 200 -13.42 18.13 -11.92
C VAL A 200 -14.15 19.24 -11.13
N LYS A 201 -13.48 20.36 -10.85
CA LYS A 201 -14.10 21.51 -10.16
C LYS A 201 -15.23 22.12 -10.99
N GLN A 202 -15.04 22.29 -12.30
CA GLN A 202 -16.07 22.82 -13.19
C GLN A 202 -17.31 21.91 -13.23
N HIS A 203 -17.12 20.59 -13.32
CA HIS A 203 -18.22 19.63 -13.31
C HIS A 203 -19.01 19.68 -11.99
N ARG A 204 -18.30 19.75 -10.85
CA ARG A 204 -18.94 19.88 -9.53
C ARG A 204 -19.67 21.21 -9.36
N LYS A 205 -19.11 22.32 -9.85
CA LYS A 205 -19.74 23.64 -9.82
C LYS A 205 -21.06 23.64 -10.59
N LYS A 206 -21.08 23.07 -11.80
CA LYS A 206 -22.30 22.97 -12.61
C LYS A 206 -23.41 22.18 -11.90
N ALA A 207 -23.08 21.02 -11.34
CA ALA A 207 -24.03 20.20 -10.58
C ALA A 207 -24.54 20.91 -9.31
N PHE A 208 -23.68 21.68 -8.65
CA PHE A 208 -24.07 22.49 -7.49
C PHE A 208 -25.01 23.63 -7.88
N GLU A 209 -24.69 24.40 -8.92
CA GLU A 209 -25.54 25.50 -9.41
C GLU A 209 -26.91 25.01 -9.86
N GLU A 210 -27.00 23.84 -10.49
CA GLU A 210 -28.28 23.22 -10.86
C GLU A 210 -29.14 22.89 -9.65
N LYS A 211 -28.54 22.26 -8.62
CA LYS A 211 -29.23 22.01 -7.35
C LYS A 211 -29.65 23.30 -6.66
N GLN A 212 -28.80 24.33 -6.66
CA GLN A 212 -29.13 25.63 -6.07
C GLN A 212 -30.27 26.32 -6.80
N ARG A 213 -30.29 26.31 -8.14
CA ARG A 213 -31.42 26.83 -8.92
C ARG A 213 -32.72 26.12 -8.56
N HIS A 214 -32.69 24.80 -8.45
CA HIS A 214 -33.88 24.03 -8.08
C HIS A 214 -34.36 24.36 -6.65
N HIS A 215 -33.42 24.50 -5.70
CA HIS A 215 -33.75 24.85 -4.32
C HIS A 215 -34.29 26.28 -4.21
N ALA A 216 -33.70 27.24 -4.95
CA ALA A 216 -34.17 28.61 -5.01
C ALA A 216 -35.59 28.70 -5.59
N ALA A 217 -35.87 27.99 -6.68
CA ALA A 217 -37.22 27.93 -7.26
C ALA A 217 -38.24 27.40 -6.25
N LYS A 218 -37.91 26.32 -5.53
CA LYS A 218 -38.77 25.73 -4.50
C LYS A 218 -39.00 26.65 -3.30
N VAL A 219 -38.02 27.47 -2.93
CA VAL A 219 -38.19 28.48 -1.87
C VAL A 219 -39.07 29.62 -2.36
N HIS A 220 -38.93 30.04 -3.62
CA HIS A 220 -39.77 31.09 -4.20
C HIS A 220 -41.24 30.68 -4.26
N GLU A 221 -41.53 29.47 -4.74
CA GLU A 221 -42.88 28.90 -4.78
C GLU A 221 -43.58 28.88 -3.40
N ARG A 222 -42.83 28.64 -2.32
CA ARG A 222 -43.33 28.67 -0.94
C ARG A 222 -43.56 30.07 -0.36
N LEU A 223 -42.89 31.08 -0.90
CA LEU A 223 -43.09 32.47 -0.47
C LEU A 223 -44.27 33.12 -1.19
N ASP A 224 -44.58 32.64 -2.39
CA ASP A 224 -45.70 33.12 -3.22
C ASP A 224 -47.03 32.41 -2.91
N SER A 225 -47.06 31.46 -1.97
CA SER A 225 -48.26 30.74 -1.49
C SER A 225 -48.63 31.13 -0.06
#